data_AF-A0AAQ4F8E1-F1
#
_entry.id   AF-A0AAQ4F8E1-F1
#
_cell.length_a   1.000
_cell.length_b   1.000
_cell.length_c   1.000
_cell.angle_alpha   90.00
_cell.angle_beta   90.00
_cell.angle_gamma   90.00
#
_symmetry.space_group_name_H-M   'P 1'
#
loop_
_entity.id
_entity.type
_entity.pdbx_description
1 polymer ?
#
loop_
_entity_poly.entity_id
_entity_poly.type
_entity_poly.pdbx_seq_one_letter_code
_entity_poly.pdbx_strand_id
1 'polypeptide(L)'
;MNQRAVSTLLKLTRRASKIQVFSARSIMKYHEPEYLQYLKPPLPVYEGLVNVQLKGYDFTVLEHNAKKVAKIAAMLGIKVSECWATPLESMSISTYKPQSTVVEETYNLNVYERNIQVTISKLYFGSKKRQRSC
;
A
#
# COMPACT_ATOMS: atom_id res chain seq x y z
N MET A 1 71.25 47.71 -4.16
CA MET A 1 72.27 46.74 -3.69
C MET A 1 71.51 45.64 -2.95
N ASN A 2 70.94 44.66 -3.65
CA ASN A 2 71.56 43.38 -4.01
C ASN A 2 72.03 42.61 -2.77
N GLN A 3 71.30 41.55 -2.40
CA GLN A 3 71.74 40.15 -2.51
C GLN A 3 71.11 39.23 -1.44
N ARG A 4 70.60 38.10 -1.94
CA ARG A 4 70.70 36.75 -1.35
C ARG A 4 69.98 36.48 -0.02
N ALA A 5 68.93 35.66 -0.11
CA ALA A 5 68.89 34.40 0.64
C ALA A 5 67.81 33.49 0.05
N VAL A 6 68.28 32.51 -0.71
CA VAL A 6 67.56 31.29 -1.07
C VAL A 6 67.23 30.54 0.22
N SER A 7 65.97 30.13 0.40
CA SER A 7 65.65 28.95 1.22
C SER A 7 64.30 28.35 0.83
N THR A 8 64.40 27.43 -0.13
CA THR A 8 63.79 26.11 -0.14
C THR A 8 62.95 25.75 1.09
N LEU A 9 61.69 25.36 0.89
CA LEU A 9 61.05 24.32 1.71
C LEU A 9 59.82 23.76 0.99
N LEU A 10 60.07 22.76 0.13
CA LEU A 10 59.08 21.78 -0.30
C LEU A 10 58.60 21.00 0.93
N LYS A 11 57.43 21.35 1.46
CA LYS A 11 56.75 20.52 2.47
C LYS A 11 55.98 19.41 1.75
N LEU A 12 56.73 18.40 1.31
CA LEU A 12 56.23 17.11 0.85
C LEU A 12 55.67 16.36 2.07
N THR A 13 54.39 16.55 2.39
CA THR A 13 53.72 15.73 3.39
C THR A 13 53.45 14.36 2.78
N ARG A 14 54.28 13.38 3.14
CA ARG A 14 54.00 11.95 2.95
C ARG A 14 52.75 11.60 3.74
N ARG A 15 51.58 11.60 3.12
CA ARG A 15 50.41 10.92 3.68
C ARG A 15 50.69 9.43 3.58
N ALA A 16 51.20 8.85 4.66
CA ALA A 16 51.22 7.41 4.85
C ALA A 16 49.76 6.94 4.74
N SER A 17 49.44 6.27 3.65
CA SER A 17 48.21 5.49 3.52
C SER A 17 48.28 4.41 4.60
N LYS A 18 47.62 4.65 5.73
CA LYS A 18 47.24 3.57 6.63
C LYS A 18 46.34 2.66 5.80
N ILE A 19 46.92 1.58 5.25
CA ILE A 19 46.14 0.45 4.76
C ILE A 19 45.43 -0.08 6.00
N GLN A 20 44.21 0.41 6.21
CA GLN A 20 43.28 -0.17 7.15
C GLN A 20 42.92 -1.51 6.52
N VAL A 21 43.64 -2.56 6.91
CA VAL A 21 43.20 -3.94 6.68
C VAL A 21 41.91 -4.07 7.50
N PHE A 22 40.79 -3.71 6.88
CA PHE A 22 39.49 -3.98 7.45
C PHE A 22 39.34 -5.49 7.35
N SER A 23 39.74 -6.19 8.42
CA SER A 23 39.37 -7.58 8.64
C SER A 23 37.84 -7.60 8.57
N ALA A 24 37.31 -8.03 7.41
CA ALA A 24 35.93 -8.39 7.29
C ALA A 24 35.74 -9.57 8.25
N ARG A 25 35.37 -9.26 9.50
CA ARG A 25 34.87 -10.26 10.42
C ARG A 25 33.64 -10.83 9.73
N SER A 26 33.81 -12.01 9.12
CA SER A 26 32.70 -12.82 8.65
C SER A 26 31.86 -13.11 9.89
N ILE A 27 30.87 -12.25 10.15
CA ILE A 27 29.78 -12.56 11.07
C ILE A 27 29.18 -13.82 10.48
N MET A 28 29.43 -14.94 11.16
CA MET A 28 28.81 -16.23 10.87
C MET A 28 27.32 -15.95 10.69
N LYS A 29 26.85 -16.07 9.45
CA LYS A 29 25.42 -16.00 9.15
C LYS A 29 24.79 -17.19 9.85
N TYR A 30 24.25 -16.98 11.04
CA TYR A 30 23.41 -17.97 11.69
C TYR A 30 22.33 -18.35 10.68
N HIS A 31 22.38 -19.59 10.20
CA HIS A 31 21.40 -20.08 9.25
C HIS A 31 20.05 -20.07 9.96
N GLU A 32 19.09 -19.29 9.48
CA GLU A 32 17.74 -19.34 10.02
C GLU A 32 17.24 -20.78 9.89
N PRO A 33 16.83 -21.42 10.99
CA PRO A 33 16.40 -22.81 10.95
C PRO A 33 15.13 -22.96 10.10
N GLU A 34 15.03 -24.08 9.40
CA GLU A 34 14.04 -24.34 8.34
C GLU A 34 12.58 -24.17 8.80
N TYR A 35 12.31 -24.40 10.10
CA TYR A 35 10.97 -24.27 10.67
C TYR A 35 10.37 -22.86 10.59
N LEU A 36 11.19 -21.80 10.52
CA LEU A 36 10.69 -20.42 10.38
C LEU A 36 10.02 -20.19 9.03
N GLN A 37 10.36 -20.98 8.02
CA GLN A 37 9.76 -20.88 6.69
C GLN A 37 8.34 -21.46 6.68
N TYR A 38 8.06 -22.49 7.47
CA TYR A 38 6.72 -23.09 7.58
C TYR A 38 5.72 -22.21 8.35
N LEU A 39 6.21 -21.24 9.12
CA LEU A 39 5.37 -20.24 9.79
C LEU A 39 4.92 -19.12 8.85
N LYS A 40 5.53 -19.00 7.66
CA LYS A 40 5.07 -18.06 6.66
C LYS A 40 3.80 -18.61 6.03
N PRO A 41 2.74 -17.79 5.92
CA PRO A 41 1.53 -18.22 5.23
C PRO A 41 1.87 -18.60 3.78
N PRO A 42 1.23 -19.65 3.22
CA PRO A 42 1.48 -20.09 1.85
C PRO A 42 1.01 -19.06 0.81
N LEU A 43 0.17 -18.11 1.22
CA LEU A 43 -0.34 -17.02 0.41
C LEU A 43 0.27 -15.69 0.85
N PRO A 44 0.57 -14.77 -0.11
CA PRO A 44 1.04 -13.44 0.23
C PRO A 44 -0.02 -12.72 1.06
N VAL A 45 0.33 -12.37 2.30
CA VAL A 45 -0.52 -11.52 3.15
C VAL A 45 -0.21 -10.09 2.79
N TYR A 46 -1.16 -9.43 2.14
CA TYR A 46 -1.07 -8.00 1.87
C TYR A 46 -1.29 -7.24 3.18
N GLU A 47 -0.24 -6.59 3.65
CA GLU A 47 -0.31 -5.65 4.76
C GLU A 47 -0.69 -4.29 4.20
N GLY A 48 -1.81 -3.73 4.64
CA GLY A 48 -2.17 -2.37 4.24
C GLY A 48 -3.65 -2.03 4.28
N LEU A 49 -3.93 -0.89 3.66
CA LEU A 49 -5.26 -0.35 3.44
C LEU A 49 -5.77 -0.86 2.10
N VAL A 50 -6.93 -1.52 2.11
CA VAL A 50 -7.61 -2.00 0.91
C VAL A 50 -8.84 -1.16 0.67
N ASN A 51 -9.00 -0.66 -0.54
CA ASN A 51 -10.17 0.10 -0.95
C ASN A 51 -11.17 -0.82 -1.65
N VAL A 52 -12.34 -0.98 -1.04
CA VAL A 52 -13.49 -1.68 -1.63
C VAL A 52 -14.33 -0.63 -2.36
N GLN A 53 -14.39 -0.74 -3.69
CA GLN A 53 -15.15 0.17 -4.54
C GLN A 53 -16.49 -0.46 -4.91
N LEU A 54 -17.57 0.27 -4.63
CA LEU A 54 -18.94 -0.11 -4.96
C LEU A 54 -19.46 0.89 -6.00
N LYS A 55 -19.88 0.40 -7.17
CA LYS A 55 -20.52 1.22 -8.20
C LYS A 55 -21.94 0.72 -8.44
N GLY A 56 -22.87 1.64 -8.69
CA GLY A 56 -24.26 1.29 -8.96
C GLY A 56 -25.03 2.42 -9.63
N TYR A 57 -26.05 2.06 -10.40
CA TYR A 57 -26.93 3.02 -11.08
C TYR A 57 -28.01 3.60 -10.15
N ASP A 58 -28.43 2.82 -9.14
CA ASP A 58 -29.37 3.26 -8.12
C ASP A 58 -28.63 3.64 -6.83
N PHE A 59 -28.79 4.90 -6.44
CA PHE A 59 -28.22 5.45 -5.22
C PHE A 59 -28.68 4.72 -3.96
N THR A 60 -29.97 4.37 -3.86
CA THR A 60 -30.54 3.80 -2.63
C THR A 60 -30.01 2.41 -2.35
N VAL A 61 -29.88 1.59 -3.40
CA VAL A 61 -29.30 0.25 -3.34
C VAL A 61 -27.82 0.33 -2.99
N LEU A 62 -27.10 1.29 -3.58
CA LEU A 62 -25.68 1.49 -3.31
C LEU A 62 -25.42 1.84 -1.84
N GLU A 63 -26.19 2.78 -1.26
CA GLU A 63 -26.07 3.17 0.15
C GLU A 63 -26.33 2.01 1.09
N HIS A 64 -27.36 1.23 0.79
CA HIS A 64 -27.72 0.08 1.60
C HIS A 64 -26.62 -0.99 1.56
N ASN A 65 -26.04 -1.23 0.37
CA ASN A 65 -24.95 -2.17 0.20
C ASN A 65 -23.66 -1.69 0.88
N ALA A 66 -23.33 -0.40 0.81
CA ALA A 66 -22.18 0.17 1.51
C ALA A 66 -22.27 -0.07 3.04
N LYS A 67 -23.46 0.16 3.63
CA LYS A 67 -23.72 -0.13 5.05
C LYS A 67 -23.59 -1.62 5.38
N LYS A 68 -24.10 -2.49 4.50
CA LYS A 68 -23.97 -3.96 4.64
C LYS A 68 -22.51 -4.39 4.63
N VAL A 69 -21.71 -3.90 3.69
CA VAL A 69 -20.27 -4.22 3.59
C VAL A 69 -19.53 -3.78 4.85
N ALA A 70 -19.79 -2.57 5.35
CA ALA A 70 -19.22 -2.11 6.61
C ALA A 70 -19.60 -3.00 7.81
N LYS A 71 -20.86 -3.45 7.87
CA LYS A 71 -21.33 -4.39 8.91
C LYS A 71 -20.64 -5.75 8.80
N ILE A 72 -20.48 -6.28 7.59
CA ILE A 72 -19.77 -7.54 7.35
C ILE A 72 -18.30 -7.41 7.76
N ALA A 73 -17.63 -6.31 7.41
CA ALA A 73 -16.26 -6.05 7.84
C ALA A 73 -16.13 -6.06 9.37
N ALA A 74 -17.05 -5.41 10.08
CA ALA A 74 -17.10 -5.44 11.54
C ALA A 74 -17.33 -6.85 12.11
N MET A 75 -18.21 -7.66 11.48
CA MET A 75 -18.44 -9.05 11.87
C MET A 75 -17.20 -9.94 11.65
N LEU A 76 -16.40 -9.64 10.62
CA LEU A 76 -15.14 -10.33 10.34
C LEU A 76 -13.98 -9.84 11.22
N GLY A 77 -14.21 -8.85 12.10
CA GLY A 77 -13.16 -8.24 12.92
C GLY A 77 -12.17 -7.38 12.13
N ILE A 78 -12.53 -7.00 10.90
CA ILE A 78 -11.74 -6.12 10.04
C ILE A 78 -12.06 -4.68 10.42
N LYS A 79 -11.04 -3.87 10.67
CA LYS A 79 -11.22 -2.46 11.00
C LYS A 79 -11.52 -1.66 9.73
N VAL A 80 -12.64 -0.94 9.72
CA VAL A 80 -12.93 0.06 8.69
C VAL A 80 -12.19 1.35 9.05
N SER A 81 -11.40 1.88 8.11
CA SER A 81 -10.60 3.10 8.29
C SER A 81 -11.41 4.33 7.88
N GLU A 82 -11.87 4.36 6.64
CA GLU A 82 -12.54 5.51 6.04
C GLU A 82 -13.62 5.06 5.06
N CYS A 83 -14.65 5.88 4.88
CA CYS A 83 -15.71 5.68 3.89
C CYS A 83 -16.01 7.01 3.21
N TRP A 84 -15.91 7.08 1.88
CA TRP A 84 -16.18 8.29 1.12
C TRP A 84 -17.02 8.02 -0.12
N ALA A 85 -17.60 9.10 -0.64
CA ALA A 85 -18.33 9.11 -1.90
C ALA A 85 -17.47 9.74 -3.00
N THR A 86 -17.55 9.19 -4.19
CA THR A 86 -16.96 9.78 -5.40
C THR A 86 -18.03 10.64 -6.08
N PRO A 87 -17.66 11.76 -6.75
CA PRO A 87 -18.62 12.55 -7.53
C PRO A 87 -19.37 11.71 -8.56
N LEU A 88 -20.60 12.12 -8.84
CA LEU A 88 -21.49 11.44 -9.79
C LEU A 88 -20.92 11.52 -11.21
N GLU A 89 -20.90 10.39 -11.91
CA GLU A 89 -20.63 10.31 -13.34
C GLU A 89 -21.96 10.18 -14.10
N SER A 90 -22.31 11.20 -14.90
CA SER A 90 -23.51 11.18 -15.75
C SER A 90 -23.13 10.90 -17.20
N MET A 91 -23.73 9.88 -17.81
CA MET A 91 -23.50 9.48 -19.20
C MET A 91 -24.78 9.61 -20.03
N SER A 92 -24.69 10.25 -21.20
CA SER A 92 -25.77 10.26 -22.20
C SER A 92 -25.61 9.06 -23.14
N ILE A 93 -26.58 8.16 -23.15
CA ILE A 93 -26.61 6.96 -23.99
C ILE A 93 -27.71 7.13 -25.04
N SER A 94 -27.36 6.99 -26.31
CA SER A 94 -28.31 7.07 -27.42
C SER A 94 -28.53 5.70 -28.07
N THR A 95 -29.77 5.33 -28.29
CA THR A 95 -30.15 4.17 -29.13
C THR A 95 -30.35 4.62 -30.56
N TYR A 96 -30.09 3.73 -31.51
CA TYR A 96 -30.28 3.97 -32.94
C TYR A 96 -31.37 3.07 -33.48
N LYS A 97 -32.12 3.57 -34.45
CA LYS A 97 -33.11 2.75 -35.15
C LYS A 97 -32.43 1.55 -35.82
N PRO A 98 -33.08 0.38 -35.85
CA PRO A 98 -32.53 -0.79 -36.51
C PRO A 98 -32.23 -0.46 -37.98
N GLN A 99 -31.02 -0.84 -38.43
CA GLN A 99 -30.54 -0.59 -39.80
C GLN A 99 -30.51 0.88 -40.22
N SER A 100 -30.40 1.82 -39.28
CA SER A 100 -30.30 3.25 -39.55
C SER A 100 -29.25 3.91 -38.64
N THR A 101 -28.74 5.05 -39.07
CA THR A 101 -27.88 5.94 -38.26
C THR A 101 -28.68 7.00 -37.52
N VAL A 102 -30.00 7.01 -37.69
CA VAL A 102 -30.91 7.94 -37.02
C VAL A 102 -31.04 7.55 -35.55
N VAL A 103 -30.74 8.51 -34.67
CA VAL A 103 -30.94 8.38 -33.22
C VAL A 103 -32.42 8.21 -32.93
N GLU A 104 -32.77 7.20 -32.16
CA GLU A 104 -34.13 6.88 -31.77
C GLU A 104 -34.46 7.55 -30.44
N GLU A 105 -33.72 7.19 -29.38
CA GLU A 105 -33.94 7.71 -28.03
C GLU A 105 -32.62 8.03 -27.36
N THR A 106 -32.66 8.98 -26.41
CA THR A 106 -31.53 9.35 -25.58
C THR A 106 -31.88 9.17 -24.10
N TYR A 107 -30.98 8.53 -23.38
CA TYR A 107 -31.11 8.18 -21.97
C TYR A 107 -29.97 8.82 -21.18
N ASN A 108 -30.28 9.33 -20.00
CA ASN A 108 -29.27 9.81 -19.06
C ASN A 108 -29.05 8.76 -17.98
N LEU A 109 -27.89 8.11 -18.00
CA LEU A 109 -27.50 7.10 -17.04
C LEU A 109 -26.54 7.70 -16.02
N ASN A 110 -26.93 7.63 -14.75
CA ASN A 110 -26.13 8.12 -13.62
C ASN A 110 -25.41 6.95 -12.94
N VAL A 111 -24.11 7.08 -12.73
CA VAL A 111 -23.29 6.10 -12.00
C VAL A 111 -22.83 6.70 -10.69
N TYR A 112 -23.28 6.10 -9.59
CA TYR A 112 -22.87 6.44 -8.24
C TYR A 112 -21.77 5.49 -7.76
N GLU A 113 -20.85 6.01 -6.96
CA GLU A 113 -19.75 5.23 -6.39
C GLU A 113 -19.56 5.51 -4.90
N ARG A 114 -19.34 4.43 -4.14
CA ARG A 114 -18.99 4.45 -2.71
C ARG A 114 -17.73 3.63 -2.47
N ASN A 115 -16.80 4.24 -1.75
CA ASN A 115 -15.51 3.65 -1.44
C ASN A 115 -15.40 3.42 0.07
N ILE A 116 -15.01 2.19 0.43
CA ILE A 116 -14.83 1.77 1.82
C ILE A 116 -13.40 1.29 1.96
N GLN A 117 -12.61 1.97 2.78
CA GLN A 117 -11.24 1.59 3.06
C GLN A 117 -11.20 0.74 4.33
N VAL A 118 -10.61 -0.45 4.22
CA VAL A 118 -10.44 -1.39 5.31
C VAL A 118 -8.96 -1.62 5.61
N THR A 119 -8.64 -1.78 6.88
CA THR A 119 -7.31 -2.14 7.35
C THR A 119 -7.27 -3.63 7.63
N ILE A 120 -6.44 -4.35 6.87
CA ILE A 120 -6.18 -5.77 7.13
C ILE A 120 -5.01 -5.84 8.12
N SER A 121 -5.32 -6.01 9.40
CA SER A 121 -4.31 -6.41 10.38
C SER A 121 -3.99 -7.88 10.19
N LYS A 122 -2.71 -8.26 10.23
CA LYS A 122 -2.25 -9.66 10.24
C LYS A 122 -3.09 -10.49 11.20
N LEU A 123 -3.98 -11.30 10.63
CA LEU A 123 -4.67 -12.36 11.37
C LEU A 123 -3.66 -13.48 11.61
N TYR A 124 -2.72 -13.26 12.54
CA TYR A 124 -2.15 -14.40 13.22
C TYR A 124 -3.31 -14.99 14.02
N PHE A 125 -3.81 -16.15 13.60
CA PHE A 125 -4.65 -17.04 14.39
C PHE A 125 -3.81 -17.57 15.58
N GLY A 126 -3.33 -16.67 16.43
CA GLY A 126 -2.67 -16.95 17.68
C GLY A 126 -3.72 -16.86 18.77
N SER A 127 -4.11 -18.01 19.29
CA SER A 127 -5.05 -18.23 20.39
C SER A 127 -5.08 -17.06 21.38
N LYS A 128 -6.20 -16.33 21.39
CA LYS A 128 -6.52 -15.26 22.33
C LYS A 128 -6.42 -15.81 23.75
N LYS A 129 -5.29 -15.63 24.45
CA LYS A 129 -5.20 -15.93 25.88
C LYS A 129 -6.16 -14.98 26.60
N ARG A 130 -7.23 -15.59 27.10
CA ARG A 130 -8.26 -15.00 27.95
C ARG A 130 -7.59 -14.52 29.25
N GLN A 131 -7.14 -13.26 29.29
CA GLN A 131 -6.85 -12.61 30.56
C GLN A 131 -8.19 -12.43 31.28
N ARG A 132 -8.45 -13.31 32.25
CA ARG A 132 -9.39 -13.02 33.32
C ARG A 132 -8.66 -12.06 34.27
N SER A 133 -9.03 -10.79 34.23
CA SER A 133 -8.73 -9.89 35.33
C SER A 133 -9.60 -10.29 36.52
N CYS A 134 -8.94 -10.38 37.67
CA CYS A 134 -9.53 -10.55 38.99
C CYS A 134 -10.30 -9.29 39.40
#